data_AF-A0A1U6GXY9-F1
#
_entry.id   AF-A0A1U6GXY9-F1
#
_cell.length_a   1.000
_cell.length_b   1.000
_cell.length_c   1.000
_cell.angle_alpha   90.00
_cell.angle_beta   90.00
_cell.angle_gamma   90.00
#
_symmetry.space_group_name_H-M   'P 1'
#
loop_
_entity.id
_entity.type
_entity.pdbx_description
1 polymer ?
#
loop_
_entity_poly.entity_id
_entity_poly.type
_entity_poly.pdbx_seq_one_letter_code
_entity_poly.pdbx_strand_id
1 'polypeptide(L)'
;MTYIEQARAAVDAVTEARAAVSAADAKLTELRRLERTEQDEREQLRAEEDEAEALRQLDGDTAAPENRRRLKRLAELDKSVPARAAAIRLQLGRLGTAAAELRQAQNALTAPVLHVIAELQRDASESIRSILAQAAPEFSRLIAAEQIRNALLGDRFAVPEGCPVPIGGLKIVRTFSESLPDRIKAPELTETLLFEAAHAVSSEIIKQIKG
;
A
#
# COMPACT_ATOMS: atom_id res chain seq x y z
N MET A 1 -23.18 -7.08 17.99
CA MET A 1 -21.80 -7.50 17.62
C MET A 1 -21.05 -6.25 17.21
N THR A 2 -19.97 -5.89 17.91
CA THR A 2 -19.17 -4.68 17.61
C THR A 2 -18.32 -4.85 16.35
N TYR A 3 -17.85 -3.76 15.72
CA TYR A 3 -16.93 -3.87 14.58
C TYR A 3 -15.62 -4.57 14.95
N ILE A 4 -15.16 -4.43 16.19
CA ILE A 4 -13.99 -5.17 16.71
C ILE A 4 -14.28 -6.68 16.75
N GLU A 5 -15.45 -7.09 17.21
CA GLU A 5 -15.85 -8.51 17.22
C GLU A 5 -15.98 -9.07 15.80
N GLN A 6 -16.55 -8.31 14.87
CA GLN A 6 -16.65 -8.69 13.45
C GLN A 6 -15.26 -8.82 12.82
N ALA A 7 -14.35 -7.87 13.07
CA ALA A 7 -12.97 -7.93 12.59
C ALA A 7 -12.25 -9.15 13.16
N ARG A 8 -12.38 -9.43 14.46
CA ARG A 8 -11.78 -10.62 15.09
C ARG A 8 -12.27 -11.92 14.45
N ALA A 9 -13.58 -12.07 14.28
CA ALA A 9 -14.14 -13.24 13.62
C ALA A 9 -13.65 -13.38 12.16
N ALA A 10 -13.47 -12.28 11.44
CA ALA A 10 -12.96 -12.29 10.08
C ALA A 10 -11.45 -12.59 9.98
N VAL A 11 -10.65 -12.29 11.01
CA VAL A 11 -9.21 -12.61 11.06
C VAL A 11 -8.99 -14.13 11.03
N ASP A 12 -9.81 -14.89 11.75
CA ASP A 12 -9.71 -16.36 11.75
C ASP A 12 -9.99 -16.92 10.36
N ALA A 13 -11.05 -16.43 9.70
CA ALA A 13 -11.40 -16.81 8.33
C ALA A 13 -10.30 -16.45 7.31
N VAL A 14 -9.68 -15.28 7.43
CA VAL A 14 -8.54 -14.88 6.59
C VAL A 14 -7.34 -15.79 6.82
N THR A 15 -7.08 -16.15 8.07
CA THR A 15 -5.95 -17.01 8.45
C THR A 15 -6.12 -18.41 7.88
N GLU A 16 -7.31 -19.00 8.01
CA GLU A 16 -7.65 -20.30 7.43
C GLU A 16 -7.55 -20.28 5.90
N ALA A 17 -8.16 -19.29 5.23
CA ALA A 17 -8.10 -19.17 3.78
C ALA A 17 -6.67 -18.97 3.27
N ARG A 18 -5.82 -18.24 4.02
CA ARG A 18 -4.40 -18.05 3.69
C ARG A 18 -3.62 -19.36 3.82
N ALA A 19 -3.91 -20.16 4.84
CA ALA A 19 -3.31 -21.49 5.00
C ALA A 19 -3.71 -22.41 3.84
N ALA A 20 -4.96 -22.37 3.39
CA ALA A 20 -5.43 -23.13 2.24
C ALA A 20 -4.72 -22.74 0.94
N VAL A 21 -4.53 -21.44 0.67
CA VAL A 21 -3.75 -20.95 -0.48
C VAL A 21 -2.30 -21.44 -0.40
N SER A 22 -1.66 -21.31 0.77
CA SER A 22 -0.27 -21.76 0.99
C SER A 22 -0.10 -23.25 0.74
N ALA A 23 -1.01 -24.08 1.28
CA ALA A 23 -1.00 -25.52 1.06
C ALA A 23 -1.22 -25.89 -0.42
N ALA A 24 -2.12 -25.17 -1.11
CA ALA A 24 -2.39 -25.41 -2.52
C ALA A 24 -1.19 -25.05 -3.41
N ASP A 25 -0.51 -23.94 -3.10
CA ASP A 25 0.69 -23.48 -3.81
C ASP A 25 1.91 -24.38 -3.57
N ALA A 26 2.09 -24.85 -2.32
CA ALA A 26 3.13 -25.83 -1.98
C ALA A 26 2.97 -27.12 -2.81
N LYS A 27 1.73 -27.61 -2.93
CA LYS A 27 1.46 -28.82 -3.73
C LYS A 27 1.68 -28.59 -5.22
N LEU A 28 1.33 -27.41 -5.75
CA LEU A 28 1.61 -27.04 -7.14
C LEU A 28 3.12 -26.99 -7.42
N THR A 29 3.88 -26.40 -6.48
CA THR A 29 5.33 -26.32 -6.56
C THR A 29 5.97 -27.70 -6.56
N GLU A 30 5.51 -28.61 -5.70
CA GLU A 30 5.97 -30.00 -5.68
C GLU A 30 5.69 -30.71 -7.02
N LEU A 31 4.48 -30.57 -7.58
CA LEU A 31 4.11 -31.17 -8.87
C LEU A 31 4.97 -30.66 -10.02
N ARG A 32 5.25 -29.35 -10.06
CA ARG A 32 6.14 -28.74 -11.08
C ARG A 32 7.59 -29.18 -10.93
N ARG A 33 8.05 -29.36 -9.70
CA ARG A 33 9.39 -29.90 -9.44
C ARG A 33 9.51 -31.32 -9.98
N LEU A 34 8.53 -32.17 -9.69
CA LEU A 34 8.48 -33.55 -10.21
C LEU A 34 8.42 -33.57 -11.75
N GLU A 35 7.58 -32.74 -12.35
CA GLU A 35 7.49 -32.61 -13.81
C GLU A 35 8.83 -32.26 -14.45
N ARG A 36 9.58 -31.31 -13.87
CA ARG A 36 10.93 -30.97 -14.35
C ARG A 36 11.90 -32.14 -14.23
N THR A 37 11.94 -32.80 -13.08
CA THR A 37 12.82 -33.96 -12.88
C THR A 37 12.48 -35.10 -13.86
N GLU A 38 11.20 -35.38 -14.07
CA GLU A 38 10.73 -36.38 -15.05
C GLU A 38 11.08 -35.97 -16.49
N GLN A 39 11.02 -34.67 -16.80
CA GLN A 39 11.41 -34.13 -18.11
C GLN A 39 12.92 -34.26 -18.35
N ASP A 40 13.75 -33.84 -17.38
CA ASP A 40 15.21 -33.93 -17.47
C ASP A 40 15.66 -35.39 -17.63
N GLU A 41 15.07 -36.31 -16.86
CA GLU A 41 15.33 -37.75 -16.97
C GLU A 41 14.95 -38.27 -18.37
N ARG A 42 13.82 -37.84 -18.91
CA ARG A 42 13.38 -38.25 -20.25
C ARG A 42 14.31 -37.71 -21.33
N GLU A 43 14.75 -36.46 -21.23
CA GLU A 43 15.68 -35.85 -22.18
C GLU A 43 17.03 -36.58 -22.17
N GLN A 44 17.55 -36.91 -20.98
CA GLN A 44 18.77 -37.71 -20.85
C GLN A 44 18.62 -39.09 -21.50
N LEU A 45 17.56 -39.84 -21.17
CA LEU A 45 17.37 -41.19 -21.71
C LEU A 45 17.16 -41.19 -23.23
N ARG A 46 16.57 -40.13 -23.80
CA ARG A 46 16.46 -39.96 -25.26
C ARG A 46 17.79 -39.63 -25.91
N ALA A 47 18.60 -38.75 -25.31
CA ALA A 47 19.94 -38.47 -25.81
C ALA A 47 20.83 -39.73 -25.82
N GLU A 48 20.76 -40.56 -24.78
CA GLU A 48 21.45 -41.85 -24.73
C GLU A 48 20.93 -42.84 -25.80
N GLU A 49 19.65 -42.75 -26.16
CA GLU A 49 19.05 -43.53 -27.24
C GLU A 49 19.55 -43.10 -28.61
N ASP A 50 19.56 -41.79 -28.87
CA ASP A 50 20.07 -41.18 -30.09
C ASP A 50 21.57 -41.50 -30.29
N GLU A 51 22.39 -41.43 -29.23
CA GLU A 51 23.81 -41.79 -29.27
C GLU A 51 24.01 -43.28 -29.62
N ALA A 52 23.25 -44.17 -28.97
CA ALA A 52 23.30 -45.61 -29.25
C ALA A 52 22.82 -45.95 -30.67
N GLU A 53 21.88 -45.18 -31.22
CA GLU A 53 21.46 -45.30 -32.62
C GLU A 53 22.54 -44.82 -33.59
N ALA A 54 23.18 -43.67 -33.32
CA ALA A 54 24.30 -43.17 -34.11
C ALA A 54 25.46 -44.17 -34.15
N LEU A 55 25.81 -44.79 -33.02
CA LEU A 55 26.84 -45.83 -32.96
C LEU A 55 26.49 -47.06 -33.81
N ARG A 56 25.22 -47.50 -33.79
CA ARG A 56 24.78 -48.61 -34.65
C ARG A 56 24.85 -48.27 -36.14
N GLN A 57 24.54 -47.02 -36.50
CA GLN A 57 24.65 -46.56 -37.89
C GLN A 57 26.10 -46.44 -38.38
N LEU A 58 27.03 -46.07 -37.49
CA LEU A 58 28.45 -45.90 -37.83
C LEU A 58 29.22 -47.23 -37.83
N ASP A 59 29.08 -48.01 -36.77
CA ASP A 59 29.94 -49.17 -36.48
C ASP A 59 29.21 -50.52 -36.60
N GLY A 60 27.95 -50.48 -37.07
CA GLY A 60 27.10 -51.65 -37.28
C GLY A 60 26.26 -52.04 -36.05
N ASP A 61 25.26 -52.89 -36.26
CA ASP A 61 24.20 -53.18 -35.27
C ASP A 61 24.70 -53.72 -33.91
N THR A 62 25.91 -54.30 -33.86
CA THR A 62 26.50 -54.84 -32.63
C THR A 62 27.24 -53.80 -31.79
N ALA A 63 27.46 -52.58 -32.30
CA ALA A 63 28.26 -51.55 -31.64
C ALA A 63 27.63 -50.98 -30.36
N ALA A 64 26.30 -50.95 -30.29
CA ALA A 64 25.56 -50.55 -29.09
C ALA A 64 24.34 -51.47 -28.90
N PRO A 65 24.38 -52.41 -27.92
CA PRO A 65 23.27 -53.31 -27.67
C PRO A 65 22.06 -52.57 -27.08
N GLU A 66 20.86 -53.05 -27.40
CA GLU A 66 19.60 -52.48 -26.93
C GLU A 66 19.50 -52.51 -25.39
N ASN A 67 19.30 -51.34 -24.77
CA ASN A 67 19.10 -51.23 -23.33
C ASN A 67 17.60 -51.30 -22.97
N ARG A 68 17.10 -52.52 -22.74
CA ARG A 68 15.68 -52.77 -22.37
C ARG A 68 15.23 -52.02 -21.10
N ARG A 69 16.13 -51.74 -20.16
CA ARG A 69 15.78 -50.98 -18.94
C ARG A 69 15.48 -49.52 -19.27
N ARG A 70 16.28 -48.89 -20.14
CA ARG A 70 16.06 -47.53 -20.65
C ARG A 70 14.72 -47.41 -21.35
N LEU A 71 14.42 -48.31 -22.30
CA LEU A 71 13.15 -48.31 -23.04
C LEU A 71 11.94 -48.45 -22.11
N LYS A 72 12.01 -49.35 -21.12
CA LYS A 72 10.96 -49.50 -20.12
C LYS A 72 10.77 -48.21 -19.31
N ARG A 73 11.86 -47.58 -18.88
CA ARG A 73 11.79 -46.33 -18.10
C ARG A 73 11.23 -45.16 -18.92
N LEU A 74 11.64 -45.01 -20.17
CA LEU A 74 11.07 -44.03 -21.11
C LEU A 74 9.56 -44.23 -21.29
N ALA A 75 9.12 -45.47 -21.50
CA ALA A 75 7.69 -45.79 -21.62
C ALA A 75 6.90 -45.48 -20.33
N GLU A 76 7.49 -45.70 -19.15
CA GLU A 76 6.89 -45.33 -17.86
C GLU A 76 6.75 -43.82 -17.70
N LEU A 77 7.79 -43.05 -18.06
CA LEU A 77 7.78 -41.59 -18.04
C LEU A 77 6.77 -41.02 -19.04
N ASP A 78 6.75 -41.51 -20.28
CA ASP A 78 5.80 -41.03 -21.29
C ASP A 78 4.34 -41.36 -20.91
N LYS A 79 4.11 -42.47 -20.20
CA LYS A 79 2.78 -42.81 -19.65
C LYS A 79 2.36 -41.89 -18.50
N SER A 80 3.29 -41.33 -17.72
CA SER A 80 2.96 -40.47 -16.57
C SER A 80 2.67 -39.01 -16.96
N VAL A 81 3.18 -38.53 -18.11
CA VAL A 81 3.03 -37.15 -18.59
C VAL A 81 1.57 -36.65 -18.59
N PRO A 82 0.58 -37.37 -19.18
CA PRO A 82 -0.79 -36.88 -19.22
C PRO A 82 -1.40 -36.75 -17.82
N ALA A 83 -1.08 -37.68 -16.92
CA ALA A 83 -1.54 -37.65 -15.54
C ALA A 83 -0.92 -36.49 -14.75
N ARG A 84 0.39 -36.22 -14.94
CA ARG A 84 1.09 -35.07 -14.33
C ARG A 84 0.49 -33.74 -14.80
N ALA A 85 0.31 -33.58 -16.11
CA ALA A 85 -0.29 -32.39 -16.70
C ALA A 85 -1.74 -32.17 -16.23
N ALA A 86 -2.52 -33.25 -16.04
CA ALA A 86 -3.87 -33.17 -15.47
C ALA A 86 -3.83 -32.78 -13.98
N ALA A 87 -2.92 -33.35 -13.20
CA ALA A 87 -2.75 -33.02 -11.78
C ALA A 87 -2.36 -31.54 -11.58
N ILE A 88 -1.44 -31.01 -12.39
CA ILE A 88 -1.05 -29.59 -12.36
C ILE A 88 -2.23 -28.69 -12.70
N ARG A 89 -2.99 -29.01 -13.77
CA ARG A 89 -4.18 -28.24 -14.15
C ARG A 89 -5.23 -28.23 -13.04
N LEU A 90 -5.50 -29.39 -12.44
CA LEU A 90 -6.43 -29.49 -11.31
C LEU A 90 -5.95 -28.65 -10.12
N GLN A 91 -4.66 -28.69 -9.80
CA GLN A 91 -4.09 -27.96 -8.68
C GLN A 91 -4.09 -26.45 -8.90
N LEU A 92 -3.86 -25.98 -10.14
CA LEU A 92 -4.05 -24.58 -10.52
C LEU A 92 -5.49 -24.12 -10.29
N GLY A 93 -6.48 -24.96 -10.64
CA GLY A 93 -7.89 -24.68 -10.36
C GLY A 93 -8.16 -24.52 -8.86
N ARG A 94 -7.65 -25.44 -8.04
CA ARG A 94 -7.76 -25.38 -6.57
C ARG A 94 -7.12 -24.13 -5.97
N LEU A 95 -5.94 -23.76 -6.46
CA LEU A 95 -5.26 -22.53 -6.05
C LEU A 95 -6.11 -21.30 -6.41
N GLY A 96 -6.73 -21.28 -7.59
CA GLY A 96 -7.66 -20.23 -8.01
C GLY A 96 -8.86 -20.08 -7.07
N THR A 97 -9.49 -21.20 -6.70
CA THR A 97 -10.61 -21.22 -5.74
C THR A 97 -10.18 -20.71 -4.37
N ALA A 98 -9.08 -21.25 -3.82
CA ALA A 98 -8.58 -20.82 -2.51
C ALA A 98 -8.21 -19.32 -2.50
N ALA A 99 -7.63 -18.81 -3.59
CA ALA A 99 -7.32 -17.39 -3.73
C ALA A 99 -8.58 -16.51 -3.79
N ALA A 100 -9.65 -16.99 -4.41
CA ALA A 100 -10.94 -16.28 -4.43
C ALA A 100 -11.57 -16.23 -3.03
N GLU A 101 -11.56 -17.34 -2.30
CA GLU A 101 -12.03 -17.43 -0.91
C GLU A 101 -11.23 -16.51 0.01
N LEU A 102 -9.90 -16.45 -0.15
CA LEU A 102 -9.06 -15.52 0.60
C LEU A 102 -9.44 -14.06 0.34
N ARG A 103 -9.69 -13.67 -0.91
CA ARG A 103 -10.13 -12.30 -1.23
C ARG A 103 -11.48 -11.99 -0.59
N GLN A 104 -12.41 -12.95 -0.59
CA GLN A 104 -13.71 -12.78 0.05
C GLN A 104 -13.57 -12.58 1.57
N ALA A 105 -12.74 -13.39 2.23
CA ALA A 105 -12.44 -13.25 3.66
C ALA A 105 -11.76 -11.89 3.95
N GLN A 106 -10.82 -11.47 3.11
CA GLN A 106 -10.17 -10.15 3.24
C GLN A 106 -11.17 -9.01 3.10
N ASN A 107 -12.11 -9.10 2.16
CA ASN A 107 -13.16 -8.09 2.01
C ASN A 107 -14.07 -8.03 3.25
N ALA A 108 -14.43 -9.18 3.82
CA ALA A 108 -15.20 -9.26 5.06
C ALA A 108 -14.45 -8.68 6.26
N LEU A 109 -13.13 -8.77 6.31
CA LEU A 109 -12.29 -8.11 7.32
C LEU A 109 -12.12 -6.61 7.08
N THR A 110 -12.03 -6.18 5.82
CA THR A 110 -11.66 -4.79 5.48
C THR A 110 -12.70 -3.79 5.99
N ALA A 111 -13.99 -4.06 5.77
CA ALA A 111 -15.06 -3.16 6.19
C ALA A 111 -15.06 -2.87 7.70
N PRO A 112 -15.09 -3.86 8.61
CA PRO A 112 -15.08 -3.58 10.05
C PRO A 112 -13.77 -2.92 10.52
N VAL A 113 -12.62 -3.26 9.93
CA VAL A 113 -11.35 -2.59 10.26
C VAL A 113 -11.39 -1.11 9.88
N LEU A 114 -11.89 -0.77 8.69
CA LEU A 114 -12.04 0.62 8.28
C LEU A 114 -13.00 1.39 9.19
N HIS A 115 -14.06 0.76 9.68
CA HIS A 115 -14.96 1.37 10.66
C HIS A 115 -14.26 1.68 11.99
N VAL A 116 -13.51 0.73 12.56
CA VAL A 116 -12.74 0.95 13.79
C VAL A 116 -11.72 2.07 13.60
N ILE A 117 -11.01 2.10 12.47
CA ILE A 117 -10.07 3.18 12.15
C ILE A 117 -10.80 4.52 12.07
N ALA A 118 -11.95 4.58 11.40
CA ALA A 118 -12.72 5.81 11.26
C ALA A 118 -13.21 6.34 12.61
N GLU A 119 -13.67 5.45 13.51
CA GLU A 119 -14.07 5.81 14.88
C GLU A 119 -12.88 6.40 15.66
N LEU A 120 -11.74 5.71 15.68
CA LEU A 120 -10.53 6.21 16.35
C LEU A 120 -10.04 7.54 15.77
N GLN A 121 -10.06 7.68 14.45
CA GLN A 121 -9.66 8.90 13.78
C GLN A 121 -10.62 10.05 14.01
N ARG A 122 -11.91 9.79 14.19
CA ARG A 122 -12.91 10.84 14.42
C ARG A 122 -12.61 11.57 15.73
N ASP A 123 -12.46 10.84 16.83
CA ASP A 123 -12.19 11.43 18.14
C ASP A 123 -10.89 12.23 18.14
N ALA A 124 -9.84 11.66 17.54
CA ALA A 124 -8.56 12.34 17.39
C ALA A 124 -8.66 13.60 16.53
N SER A 125 -9.40 13.53 15.41
CA SER A 125 -9.58 14.67 14.50
C SER A 125 -10.36 15.81 15.15
N GLU A 126 -11.41 15.49 15.93
CA GLU A 126 -12.17 16.47 16.70
C GLU A 126 -11.29 17.15 17.76
N SER A 127 -10.47 16.38 18.48
CA SER A 127 -9.51 16.92 19.46
C SER A 127 -8.45 17.81 18.80
N ILE A 128 -7.86 17.38 17.69
CA ILE A 128 -6.87 18.18 16.96
C ILE A 128 -7.50 19.48 16.46
N ARG A 129 -8.71 19.41 15.90
CA ARG A 129 -9.44 20.60 15.42
C ARG A 129 -9.66 21.59 16.56
N SER A 130 -10.04 21.12 17.75
CA SER A 130 -10.22 21.97 18.93
C SER A 130 -8.92 22.66 19.37
N ILE A 131 -7.78 21.94 19.35
CA ILE A 131 -6.47 22.53 19.65
C ILE A 131 -6.09 23.59 18.63
N LEU A 132 -6.32 23.31 17.34
CA LEU A 132 -6.03 24.25 16.26
C LEU A 132 -6.88 25.52 16.33
N ALA A 133 -8.16 25.40 16.73
CA ALA A 133 -9.04 26.56 16.93
C ALA A 133 -8.48 27.53 17.98
N GLN A 134 -7.79 27.02 19.01
CA GLN A 134 -7.16 27.86 20.05
C GLN A 134 -6.00 28.71 19.53
N ALA A 135 -5.44 28.41 18.35
CA ALA A 135 -4.41 29.24 17.71
C ALA A 135 -4.98 30.47 16.98
N ALA A 136 -6.29 30.51 16.71
CA ALA A 136 -6.93 31.59 15.94
C ALA A 136 -6.66 33.01 16.50
N PRO A 137 -6.68 33.26 17.83
CA PRO A 137 -6.36 34.58 18.37
C PRO A 137 -4.93 35.05 18.05
N GLU A 138 -3.95 34.15 18.12
CA GLU A 138 -2.54 34.51 17.85
C GLU A 138 -2.30 34.75 16.36
N PHE A 139 -2.94 33.97 15.48
CA PHE A 139 -2.93 34.26 14.04
C PHE A 139 -3.59 35.58 13.70
N SER A 140 -4.70 35.92 14.36
CA SER A 140 -5.37 37.21 14.18
C SER A 140 -4.46 38.37 14.61
N ARG A 141 -3.68 38.22 15.70
CA ARG A 141 -2.70 39.23 16.12
C ARG A 141 -1.54 39.39 15.14
N LEU A 142 -1.06 38.31 14.55
CA LEU A 142 -0.03 38.37 13.51
C LEU A 142 -0.53 39.14 12.28
N ILE A 143 -1.76 38.89 11.84
CA ILE A 143 -2.40 39.64 10.75
C ILE A 143 -2.62 41.10 11.17
N ALA A 144 -3.06 41.37 12.41
CA ALA A 144 -3.26 42.73 12.92
C ALA A 144 -1.95 43.53 12.92
N ALA A 145 -0.84 42.93 13.35
CA ALA A 145 0.48 43.56 13.31
C ALA A 145 0.88 43.93 11.88
N GLU A 146 0.61 43.06 10.91
CA GLU A 146 0.83 43.34 9.50
C GLU A 146 -0.08 44.46 8.96
N GLN A 147 -1.37 44.49 9.36
CA GLN A 147 -2.29 45.57 9.00
C GLN A 147 -1.83 46.92 9.56
N ILE A 148 -1.38 46.97 10.82
CA ILE A 148 -0.83 48.18 11.45
C ILE A 148 0.40 48.66 10.69
N ARG A 149 1.35 47.74 10.42
CA ARG A 149 2.56 48.04 9.64
C ARG A 149 2.20 48.65 8.29
N ASN A 150 1.33 48.00 7.53
CA ASN A 150 0.94 48.47 6.20
C ASN A 150 0.22 49.83 6.26
N ALA A 151 -0.62 50.04 7.26
CA ALA A 151 -1.39 51.28 7.40
C ALA A 151 -0.55 52.52 7.80
N LEU A 152 0.62 52.32 8.41
CA LEU A 152 1.48 53.37 8.94
C LEU A 152 2.80 53.54 8.19
N LEU A 153 3.40 52.43 7.76
CA LEU A 153 4.72 52.39 7.11
C LEU A 153 4.63 51.99 5.63
N GLY A 154 3.51 51.42 5.19
CA GLY A 154 3.33 50.89 3.84
C GLY A 154 3.98 49.51 3.63
N ASP A 155 3.86 48.99 2.40
CA ASP A 155 4.36 47.65 2.03
C ASP A 155 5.89 47.59 1.89
N ARG A 156 6.53 48.75 1.75
CA ARG A 156 7.99 48.90 1.64
C ARG A 156 8.45 50.01 2.57
N PHE A 157 9.22 49.65 3.58
CA PHE A 157 9.79 50.58 4.55
C PHE A 157 11.21 50.13 4.90
N ALA A 158 12.06 51.09 5.23
CA ALA A 158 13.39 50.79 5.76
C ALA A 158 13.27 50.47 7.25
N VAL A 159 13.80 49.32 7.67
CA VAL A 159 13.92 48.98 9.10
C VAL A 159 15.18 49.67 9.63
N PRO A 160 15.07 50.59 10.60
CA PRO A 160 16.25 51.22 11.19
C PRO A 160 17.16 50.19 11.86
N GLU A 161 18.46 50.49 11.94
CA GLU A 161 19.43 49.64 12.62
C GLU A 161 19.06 49.46 14.09
N GLY A 162 19.12 48.21 14.57
CA GLY A 162 18.73 47.84 15.94
C GLY A 162 17.23 47.62 16.16
N CYS A 163 16.35 47.89 15.17
CA CYS A 163 14.92 47.57 15.27
C CYS A 163 14.61 46.13 14.83
N PRO A 164 13.64 45.45 15.47
CA PRO A 164 13.22 44.12 15.04
C PRO A 164 12.49 44.17 13.69
N VAL A 165 12.81 43.22 12.81
CA VAL A 165 12.13 43.07 11.52
C VAL A 165 10.78 42.38 11.74
N PRO A 166 9.65 43.00 11.36
CA PRO A 166 8.34 42.38 11.55
C PRO A 166 8.15 41.20 10.58
N ILE A 167 7.48 40.17 11.07
CA ILE A 167 7.21 38.95 10.31
C ILE A 167 5.92 39.13 9.51
N GLY A 168 5.85 38.56 8.30
CA GLY A 168 4.64 38.55 7.47
C GLY A 168 3.58 37.58 8.03
N GLY A 169 2.71 38.09 8.90
CA GLY A 169 1.68 37.31 9.57
C GLY A 169 0.75 36.58 8.61
N LEU A 170 0.27 37.26 7.56
CA LEU A 170 -0.65 36.68 6.59
C LEU A 170 -0.03 35.50 5.83
N LYS A 171 1.24 35.62 5.44
CA LYS A 171 1.95 34.54 4.74
C LYS A 171 2.08 33.30 5.63
N ILE A 172 2.40 33.48 6.91
CA ILE A 172 2.50 32.38 7.88
C ILE A 172 1.15 31.70 8.04
N VAL A 173 0.09 32.47 8.26
CA VAL A 173 -1.27 31.96 8.46
C VAL A 173 -1.75 31.17 7.24
N ARG A 174 -1.58 31.71 6.02
CA ARG A 174 -1.95 31.01 4.79
C ARG A 174 -1.17 29.71 4.62
N THR A 175 0.16 29.76 4.76
CA THR A 175 1.02 28.56 4.65
C THR A 175 0.58 27.49 5.65
N PHE A 176 0.29 27.88 6.90
CA PHE A 176 -0.17 26.97 7.93
C PHE A 176 -1.55 26.38 7.58
N SER A 177 -2.54 27.23 7.30
CA SER A 177 -3.91 26.81 7.02
C SER A 177 -4.03 25.94 5.76
N GLU A 178 -3.32 26.28 4.69
CA GLU A 178 -3.29 25.52 3.43
C GLU A 178 -2.62 24.15 3.59
N SER A 179 -1.68 24.02 4.53
CA SER A 179 -1.01 22.75 4.82
C SER A 179 -1.89 21.74 5.58
N LEU A 180 -2.99 22.20 6.18
CA LEU A 180 -3.88 21.34 6.97
C LEU A 180 -4.85 20.55 6.08
N PRO A 181 -5.00 19.23 6.29
CA PRO A 181 -6.09 18.46 5.70
C PRO A 181 -7.46 19.04 6.10
N ASP A 182 -8.41 19.06 5.16
CA ASP A 182 -9.74 19.65 5.39
C ASP A 182 -10.49 19.04 6.58
N ARG A 183 -10.25 17.75 6.86
CA ARG A 183 -10.87 17.04 7.99
C ARG A 183 -10.47 17.59 9.36
N ILE A 184 -9.32 18.26 9.47
CA ILE A 184 -8.84 18.84 10.74
C ILE A 184 -8.78 20.37 10.72
N LYS A 185 -9.11 21.02 9.60
CA LYS A 185 -9.23 22.48 9.55
C LYS A 185 -10.29 22.95 10.53
N ALA A 186 -9.90 23.85 11.43
CA ALA A 186 -10.80 24.50 12.36
C ALA A 186 -11.53 25.66 11.63
N PRO A 187 -12.85 25.79 11.74
CA PRO A 187 -13.61 26.90 11.12
C PRO A 187 -13.09 28.28 11.51
N GLU A 188 -12.58 28.42 12.74
CA GLU A 188 -12.01 29.63 13.30
C GLU A 188 -10.73 30.08 12.58
N LEU A 189 -10.07 29.18 11.83
CA LEU A 189 -8.86 29.45 11.05
C LEU A 189 -9.16 29.87 9.61
N THR A 190 -10.41 30.18 9.28
CA THR A 190 -10.77 30.72 7.98
C THR A 190 -10.24 32.14 7.82
N GLU A 191 -9.79 32.47 6.61
CA GLU A 191 -9.21 33.78 6.32
C GLU A 191 -10.17 34.92 6.71
N THR A 192 -11.45 34.81 6.35
CA THR A 192 -12.47 35.81 6.69
C THR A 192 -12.54 36.11 8.20
N LEU A 193 -12.68 35.08 9.04
CA LEU A 193 -12.80 35.27 10.49
C LEU A 193 -11.51 35.82 11.11
N LEU A 194 -10.35 35.33 10.63
CA LEU A 194 -9.06 35.82 11.10
C LEU A 194 -8.83 37.29 10.73
N PHE A 195 -9.24 37.72 9.53
CA PHE A 195 -9.14 39.11 9.10
C PHE A 195 -10.09 40.04 9.88
N GLU A 196 -11.32 39.60 10.14
CA GLU A 196 -12.28 40.35 10.96
C GLU A 196 -11.75 40.55 12.39
N ALA A 197 -11.27 39.47 13.03
CA ALA A 197 -10.66 39.54 14.35
C ALA A 197 -9.39 40.39 14.36
N ALA A 198 -8.54 40.27 13.33
CA ALA A 198 -7.35 41.12 13.18
C ALA A 198 -7.71 42.59 13.04
N HIS A 199 -8.76 42.92 12.26
CA HIS A 199 -9.22 44.28 12.07
C HIS A 199 -9.73 44.91 13.38
N ALA A 200 -10.46 44.14 14.19
CA ALA A 200 -10.91 44.60 15.51
C ALA A 200 -9.73 45.01 16.42
N VAL A 201 -8.59 44.31 16.33
CA VAL A 201 -7.37 44.65 17.07
C VAL A 201 -6.63 45.83 16.43
N SER A 202 -6.45 45.83 15.12
CA SER A 202 -5.62 46.82 14.42
C SER A 202 -6.27 48.19 14.31
N SER A 203 -7.59 48.25 14.10
CA SER A 203 -8.33 49.50 13.85
C SER A 203 -8.18 50.52 14.97
N GLU A 204 -8.29 50.09 16.22
CA GLU A 204 -8.15 50.96 17.38
C GLU A 204 -6.71 51.50 17.51
N ILE A 205 -5.71 50.65 17.32
CA ILE A 205 -4.29 51.04 17.39
C ILE A 205 -3.96 52.02 16.25
N ILE A 206 -4.42 51.75 15.03
CA ILE A 206 -4.21 52.62 13.88
C ILE A 206 -4.85 53.99 14.12
N LYS A 207 -6.07 54.02 14.66
CA LYS A 207 -6.76 55.26 14.99
C LYS A 207 -5.99 56.07 16.03
N GLN A 208 -5.58 55.44 17.13
CA GLN A 208 -4.80 56.10 18.18
C GLN A 208 -3.49 56.72 17.66
N ILE A 209 -2.82 56.06 16.70
CA ILE A 209 -1.56 56.58 16.12
C ILE A 209 -1.82 57.71 15.11
N LYS A 210 -2.91 57.63 14.34
CA LYS A 210 -3.23 58.64 13.32
C LYS A 210 -3.89 59.91 13.88
N GLY A 211 -4.51 59.83 15.05
CA GLY A 211 -5.30 60.91 15.67
C GLY A 211 -6.71 60.97 15.11
#